data_AF-A0A673B9U8-F1
#
_entry.id   AF-A0A673B9U8-F1
#
_cell.length_a   1.000
_cell.length_b   1.000
_cell.length_c   1.000
_cell.angle_alpha   90.00
_cell.angle_beta   90.00
_cell.angle_gamma   90.00
#
_symmetry.space_group_name_H-M   'P 1'
#
loop_
_entity.id
_entity.type
_entity.pdbx_description
1 polymer ?
#
loop_
_entity_poly.entity_id
_entity_poly.type
_entity_poly.pdbx_seq_one_letter_code
_entity_poly.pdbx_strand_id
1 'polypeptide(L)'
;QSTEVQSWHQCVQLSNCLCACVCFTDDAGTYFPSVKRDPGRYLQPCSDSVKTWLHSMKNAGKVLLLITSSHSDYCRLICEHILGKDFEELFDVIITNALKPGFFSLVPQQRPFRTLVNDVEESEGLPSLDKPGWYSQGNWPHLHELLKTMTGKPEPKVVYFGDSMRSDMFPASSFGKWETVMIVEEMEGEGVPKSDAAKSNEAQVEPLEKKGKFEEQGMKSPSAISNQWGSYFVDVHQSGGGDEESQKLTWCCHCIHKYSTMAIPSVEHIADLPLDYKFPRFSPDKPCTTGYYPRPPDSLLKRCESMS
;
A
#
# COMPACT_ATOMS: atom_id res chain seq x y z
N GLN A 1 24.81 -16.95 -20.31
CA GLN A 1 23.47 -16.39 -20.02
C GLN A 1 23.15 -15.41 -21.13
N SER A 2 21.90 -15.33 -21.60
CA SER A 2 21.54 -14.41 -22.69
C SER A 2 21.78 -12.95 -22.27
N THR A 3 22.12 -12.10 -23.24
CA THR A 3 22.37 -10.65 -23.05
C THR A 3 21.17 -9.93 -22.42
N GLU A 4 19.95 -10.38 -22.72
CA GLU A 4 18.71 -9.86 -22.12
C GLU A 4 18.60 -10.15 -20.63
N VAL A 5 18.94 -11.36 -20.20
CA VAL A 5 18.93 -11.73 -18.78
C VAL A 5 19.95 -10.88 -18.03
N GLN A 6 21.15 -10.68 -18.57
CA GLN A 6 22.16 -9.82 -17.94
C GLN A 6 21.71 -8.35 -17.87
N SER A 7 21.08 -7.84 -18.93
CA SER A 7 20.53 -6.48 -18.97
C SER A 7 19.46 -6.29 -17.90
N TRP A 8 18.57 -7.28 -17.73
CA TRP A 8 17.55 -7.25 -16.68
C TRP A 8 18.17 -7.22 -15.27
N HIS A 9 19.19 -8.04 -15.01
CA HIS A 9 19.89 -8.03 -13.72
C HIS A 9 20.53 -6.67 -13.45
N GLN A 10 21.13 -6.04 -14.46
CA GLN A 10 21.71 -4.70 -14.32
C GLN A 10 20.64 -3.66 -14.01
N CYS A 11 19.49 -3.68 -14.70
CA CYS A 11 18.38 -2.77 -14.40
C CYS A 11 17.87 -2.92 -12.95
N VAL A 12 17.69 -4.16 -12.49
CA VAL A 12 17.26 -4.43 -11.10
C VAL A 12 18.31 -3.95 -10.10
N GLN A 13 19.59 -4.21 -10.36
CA GLN A 13 20.69 -3.74 -9.50
C GLN A 13 20.74 -2.21 -9.44
N LEU A 14 20.58 -1.52 -10.57
CA LEU A 14 20.55 -0.06 -10.62
C LEU A 14 19.38 0.51 -9.81
N SER A 15 18.18 -0.07 -9.94
CA SER A 15 17.02 0.33 -9.13
C SER A 15 17.29 0.13 -7.63
N ASN A 16 17.86 -1.01 -7.24
CA ASN A 16 18.25 -1.28 -5.86
C ASN A 16 19.32 -0.30 -5.35
N CYS A 17 20.28 0.10 -6.18
CA CYS A 17 21.29 1.10 -5.83
C CYS A 17 20.67 2.48 -5.63
N LEU A 18 19.77 2.91 -6.50
CA LEU A 18 19.10 4.21 -6.40
C LEU A 18 18.23 4.33 -5.14
N CYS A 19 17.62 3.23 -4.71
CA CYS A 19 16.74 3.15 -3.55
C CYS A 19 17.43 2.57 -2.30
N ALA A 20 18.77 2.46 -2.30
CA ALA A 20 19.50 1.89 -1.17
C ALA A 20 19.42 2.80 0.05
N CYS A 21 19.28 2.21 1.24
CA CYS A 21 19.22 2.95 2.51
C CYS A 21 20.42 3.90 2.71
N VAL A 22 21.63 3.42 2.37
CA VAL A 22 22.86 4.25 2.44
C VAL A 22 22.72 5.52 1.59
N CYS A 23 22.03 5.47 0.45
CA CYS A 23 21.79 6.66 -0.36
C CYS A 23 20.85 7.65 0.31
N PHE A 24 19.92 7.20 1.16
CA PHE A 24 19.13 8.09 1.98
C PHE A 24 19.98 8.72 3.09
N THR A 25 20.71 7.93 3.88
CA THR A 25 21.52 8.46 4.99
C THR A 25 22.61 9.42 4.51
N ASP A 26 23.33 9.06 3.45
CA ASP A 26 24.45 9.86 2.90
C ASP A 26 23.99 10.98 1.97
N ASP A 27 22.67 11.13 1.76
CA ASP A 27 22.09 12.07 0.80
C ASP A 27 22.70 11.92 -0.61
N ALA A 28 22.90 10.67 -1.03
CA ALA A 28 23.57 10.31 -2.27
C ALA A 28 22.57 10.07 -3.42
N GLY A 29 23.04 10.28 -4.65
CA GLY A 29 22.25 10.10 -5.85
C GLY A 29 21.28 11.25 -6.12
N THR A 30 20.22 11.00 -6.88
CA THR A 30 19.23 12.03 -7.25
C THR A 30 17.87 11.83 -6.60
N TYR A 31 17.51 10.60 -6.27
CA TYR A 31 16.19 10.24 -5.75
C TYR A 31 15.95 10.84 -4.36
N PHE A 32 16.64 10.33 -3.34
CA PHE A 32 16.43 10.76 -1.95
C PHE A 32 16.73 12.25 -1.71
N PRO A 33 17.81 12.85 -2.26
CA PRO A 33 18.04 14.29 -2.08
C PRO A 33 16.94 15.15 -2.69
N SER A 34 16.35 14.72 -3.81
CA SER A 34 15.22 15.44 -4.41
C SER A 34 13.97 15.36 -3.55
N VAL A 35 13.66 14.17 -3.01
CA VAL A 35 12.52 13.97 -2.11
C VAL A 35 12.71 14.77 -0.82
N LYS A 36 13.89 14.77 -0.20
CA LYS A 36 14.14 15.55 1.04
C LYS A 36 14.06 17.06 0.81
N ARG A 37 14.56 17.55 -0.32
CA ARG A 37 14.59 18.99 -0.64
C ARG A 37 13.18 19.55 -0.87
N ASP A 38 12.32 18.78 -1.51
CA ASP A 38 10.96 19.21 -1.86
C ASP A 38 9.98 18.02 -1.79
N PRO A 39 9.60 17.56 -0.58
CA PRO A 39 8.76 16.39 -0.43
C PRO A 39 7.38 16.56 -1.06
N GLY A 40 6.82 17.78 -1.01
CA GLY A 40 5.48 18.07 -1.52
C GLY A 40 5.34 17.94 -3.04
N ARG A 41 6.45 17.92 -3.78
CA ARG A 41 6.46 17.61 -5.20
C ARG A 41 6.24 16.12 -5.50
N TYR A 42 6.56 15.23 -4.55
CA TYR A 42 6.57 13.78 -4.76
C TYR A 42 5.59 13.02 -3.87
N LEU A 43 5.22 13.61 -2.73
CA LEU A 43 4.37 13.01 -1.71
C LEU A 43 3.05 13.77 -1.64
N GLN A 44 1.94 13.06 -1.83
CA GLN A 44 0.61 13.61 -1.65
C GLN A 44 0.25 13.59 -0.14
N PRO A 45 -0.08 14.73 0.47
CA PRO A 45 -0.55 14.75 1.85
C PRO A 45 -1.84 13.95 2.03
N CYS A 46 -2.00 13.29 3.18
CA CYS A 46 -3.25 12.65 3.54
C CYS A 46 -4.32 13.71 3.82
N SER A 47 -5.56 13.44 3.42
CA SER A 47 -6.69 14.30 3.75
C SER A 47 -6.99 14.31 5.24
N ASP A 48 -7.57 15.42 5.70
CA ASP A 48 -8.00 15.55 7.09
C ASP A 48 -9.06 14.50 7.47
N SER A 49 -9.82 14.00 6.50
CA SER A 49 -10.70 12.85 6.67
C SER A 49 -9.93 11.60 7.11
N VAL A 50 -8.82 11.26 6.46
CA VAL A 50 -7.98 10.10 6.85
C VAL A 50 -7.37 10.29 8.23
N LYS A 51 -6.85 11.48 8.55
CA LYS A 51 -6.31 11.76 9.89
C LYS A 51 -7.38 11.63 10.97
N THR A 52 -8.56 12.20 10.71
CA THR A 52 -9.73 12.08 11.60
C THR A 52 -10.16 10.63 11.77
N TRP A 53 -10.15 9.85 10.70
CA TRP A 53 -10.48 8.43 10.71
C TRP A 53 -9.51 7.63 11.59
N LEU A 54 -8.19 7.87 11.47
CA LEU A 54 -7.17 7.25 12.34
C LEU A 54 -7.40 7.59 13.81
N HIS A 55 -7.65 8.87 14.15
CA HIS A 55 -7.99 9.26 15.51
C HIS A 55 -9.29 8.59 16.00
N SER A 56 -10.32 8.50 15.16
CA SER A 56 -11.59 7.86 15.52
C SER A 56 -11.41 6.37 15.84
N MET A 57 -10.54 5.67 15.09
CA MET A 57 -10.21 4.28 15.32
C MET A 57 -9.50 4.10 16.67
N LYS A 58 -8.52 4.95 16.98
CA LYS A 58 -7.82 4.92 18.26
C LYS A 58 -8.77 5.22 19.43
N ASN A 59 -9.62 6.23 19.31
CA ASN A 59 -10.65 6.57 20.30
C ASN A 59 -11.69 5.44 20.50
N ALA A 60 -11.97 4.66 19.45
CA ALA A 60 -12.82 3.47 19.53
C ALA A 60 -12.10 2.24 20.11
N GLY A 61 -10.87 2.40 20.64
CA GLY A 61 -10.09 1.34 21.26
C GLY A 61 -9.51 0.33 20.26
N LYS A 62 -9.32 0.71 18.99
CA LYS A 62 -8.60 -0.11 18.01
C LYS A 62 -7.10 0.09 18.18
N VAL A 63 -6.34 -1.00 18.08
CA VAL A 63 -4.87 -0.94 18.01
C VAL A 63 -4.48 -0.61 16.57
N LEU A 64 -3.71 0.46 16.38
CA LEU A 64 -3.25 0.90 15.07
C LEU A 64 -1.78 0.54 14.85
N LEU A 65 -1.49 0.00 13.67
CA LEU A 65 -0.19 -0.53 13.28
C LEU A 65 0.30 0.15 12.00
N LEU A 66 1.58 0.51 11.95
CA LEU A 66 2.27 0.91 10.73
C LEU A 66 3.40 -0.08 10.46
N ILE A 67 3.35 -0.81 9.33
CA ILE A 67 4.35 -1.84 8.98
C ILE A 67 4.94 -1.53 7.61
N THR A 68 6.20 -1.07 7.59
CA THR A 68 6.89 -0.62 6.38
C THR A 68 8.23 -1.33 6.20
N SER A 69 8.60 -1.60 4.95
CA SER A 69 9.93 -2.11 4.60
C SER A 69 10.98 -0.99 4.53
N SER A 70 10.56 0.26 4.65
CA SER A 70 11.45 1.43 4.70
C SER A 70 12.17 1.55 6.04
N HIS A 71 13.37 2.14 6.04
CA HIS A 71 14.08 2.49 7.26
C HIS A 71 13.36 3.61 8.02
N SER A 72 13.67 3.76 9.32
CA SER A 72 12.92 4.63 10.22
C SER A 72 13.04 6.11 9.89
N ASP A 73 14.22 6.53 9.45
CA ASP A 73 14.52 7.88 9.00
C ASP A 73 13.71 8.29 7.75
N TYR A 74 13.60 7.42 6.75
CA TYR A 74 12.77 7.64 5.57
C TYR A 74 11.27 7.56 5.88
N CYS A 75 10.88 6.61 6.75
CA CYS A 75 9.51 6.51 7.26
C CYS A 75 9.08 7.81 7.94
N ARG A 76 9.94 8.35 8.81
CA ARG A 76 9.74 9.62 9.51
C ARG A 76 9.57 10.77 8.52
N LEU A 77 10.49 10.93 7.55
CA LEU A 77 10.38 11.97 6.51
C LEU A 77 9.02 11.93 5.80
N ILE A 78 8.60 10.74 5.35
CA ILE A 78 7.31 10.60 4.65
C ILE A 78 6.17 10.94 5.60
N CYS A 79 6.08 10.27 6.75
CA CYS A 79 4.93 10.38 7.63
C CYS A 79 4.79 11.78 8.23
N GLU A 80 5.89 12.44 8.58
CA GLU A 80 5.87 13.83 9.04
C GLU A 80 5.28 14.77 7.96
N HIS A 81 5.56 14.49 6.69
CA HIS A 81 5.02 15.26 5.58
C HIS A 81 3.54 14.97 5.31
N ILE A 82 3.14 13.69 5.28
CA ILE A 82 1.78 13.30 4.84
C ILE A 82 0.73 13.29 5.96
N LEU A 83 1.14 12.99 7.20
CA LEU A 83 0.24 12.85 8.35
C LEU A 83 0.43 13.97 9.38
N GLY A 84 1.66 14.49 9.52
CA GLY A 84 2.01 15.53 10.48
C GLY A 84 3.16 15.11 11.40
N LYS A 85 3.75 16.08 12.11
CA LYS A 85 4.94 15.84 12.97
C LYS A 85 4.69 14.89 14.14
N ASP A 86 3.44 14.81 14.56
CA ASP A 86 2.90 13.98 15.63
C ASP A 86 2.34 12.64 15.12
N PHE A 87 2.66 12.22 13.89
CA PHE A 87 2.12 10.98 13.32
C PHE A 87 2.38 9.74 14.19
N GLU A 88 3.46 9.72 14.97
CA GLU A 88 3.76 8.63 15.89
C GLU A 88 2.62 8.39 16.89
N GLU A 89 1.90 9.45 17.28
CA GLU A 89 0.77 9.36 18.19
C GLU A 89 -0.46 8.70 17.54
N LEU A 90 -0.50 8.59 16.22
CA LEU A 90 -1.58 7.92 15.49
C LEU A 90 -1.48 6.39 15.58
N PHE A 91 -0.28 5.84 15.81
CA PHE A 91 -0.04 4.40 15.78
C PHE A 91 0.40 3.90 17.15
N ASP A 92 -0.07 2.72 17.56
CA ASP A 92 0.39 2.11 18.80
C ASP A 92 1.67 1.29 18.58
N VAL A 93 1.84 0.73 17.38
CA VAL A 93 3.07 0.03 16.99
C VAL A 93 3.52 0.47 15.60
N ILE A 94 4.78 0.88 15.51
CA ILE A 94 5.43 1.22 14.24
C ILE A 94 6.55 0.20 14.02
N ILE A 95 6.55 -0.45 12.86
CA ILE A 95 7.56 -1.44 12.47
C ILE A 95 8.18 -0.98 11.17
N THR A 96 9.44 -0.57 11.23
CA THR A 96 10.26 -0.18 10.08
C THR A 96 11.21 -1.30 9.69
N ASN A 97 11.78 -1.24 8.48
CA ASN A 97 12.63 -2.27 7.91
C ASN A 97 12.02 -3.68 8.10
N ALA A 98 10.70 -3.82 7.91
CA ALA A 98 9.99 -5.07 8.14
C ALA A 98 10.45 -6.20 7.17
N LEU A 99 11.13 -5.83 6.07
CA LEU A 99 11.70 -6.77 5.10
C LEU A 99 10.64 -7.76 4.57
N LYS A 100 9.46 -7.26 4.24
CA LYS A 100 8.35 -8.03 3.64
C LYS A 100 8.79 -8.67 2.32
N PRO A 101 8.30 -9.87 1.96
CA PRO A 101 7.32 -10.70 2.67
C PRO A 101 7.90 -11.50 3.85
N GLY A 102 9.21 -11.41 4.10
CA GLY A 102 9.89 -12.23 5.11
C GLY A 102 9.37 -12.01 6.54
N PHE A 103 8.82 -10.84 6.87
CA PHE A 103 8.08 -10.58 8.11
C PHE A 103 6.98 -11.62 8.37
N PHE A 104 6.32 -12.06 7.31
CA PHE A 104 5.20 -13.00 7.38
C PHE A 104 5.63 -14.46 7.22
N SER A 105 6.61 -14.71 6.33
CA SER A 105 6.90 -16.06 5.86
C SER A 105 8.09 -16.74 6.56
N LEU A 106 8.98 -15.98 7.20
CA LEU A 106 10.19 -16.53 7.82
C LEU A 106 9.96 -16.89 9.28
N VAL A 107 10.79 -17.82 9.76
CA VAL A 107 10.72 -18.34 11.13
C VAL A 107 11.15 -17.24 12.12
N PRO A 108 10.45 -17.05 13.25
CA PRO A 108 10.72 -15.95 14.19
C PRO A 108 12.18 -15.81 14.65
N GLN A 109 12.88 -16.92 14.91
CA GLN A 109 14.28 -16.89 15.37
C GLN A 109 15.26 -16.32 14.33
N GLN A 110 14.87 -16.26 13.04
CA GLN A 110 15.68 -15.66 12.00
C GLN A 110 15.50 -14.14 11.92
N ARG A 111 14.47 -13.58 12.58
CA ARG A 111 14.10 -12.16 12.52
C ARG A 111 13.58 -11.66 13.85
N PRO A 112 14.48 -11.46 14.84
CA PRO A 112 14.09 -10.79 16.08
C PRO A 112 13.69 -9.34 15.79
N PHE A 113 12.83 -8.79 16.65
CA PHE A 113 12.58 -7.35 16.65
C PHE A 113 13.82 -6.62 17.17
N ARG A 114 14.02 -5.38 16.73
CA ARG A 114 15.08 -4.50 17.23
C ARG A 114 14.49 -3.18 17.68
N THR A 115 15.07 -2.60 18.71
CA THR A 115 14.84 -1.21 19.14
C THR A 115 15.69 -0.26 18.29
N LEU A 116 15.29 1.01 18.27
CA LEU A 116 15.95 2.07 17.53
C LEU A 116 16.40 3.17 18.50
N VAL A 117 17.64 3.64 18.34
CA VAL A 117 18.16 4.83 19.03
C VAL A 117 18.66 5.79 17.97
N ASN A 118 18.02 6.96 17.86
CA ASN A 118 18.30 7.95 16.81
C ASN A 118 18.28 7.34 15.41
N ASP A 119 17.23 6.59 15.08
CA ASP A 119 17.05 5.88 13.79
C ASP A 119 18.10 4.80 13.47
N VAL A 120 18.94 4.42 14.45
CA VAL A 120 19.91 3.33 14.31
C VAL A 120 19.42 2.10 15.05
N GLU A 121 19.43 0.94 14.37
CA GLU A 121 19.05 -0.34 14.95
C GLU A 121 20.05 -0.78 16.02
N GLU A 122 19.56 -1.16 17.18
CA GLU A 122 20.40 -1.81 18.19
C GLU A 122 20.85 -3.19 17.70
N SER A 123 22.08 -3.58 18.07
CA SER A 123 22.70 -4.84 17.63
C SER A 123 22.07 -6.08 18.24
N GLU A 124 21.49 -5.95 19.44
CA GLU A 124 20.79 -7.05 20.11
C GLU A 124 19.33 -7.10 19.67
N GLY A 125 18.87 -8.32 19.36
CA GLY A 125 17.47 -8.57 19.03
C GLY A 125 16.64 -8.80 20.29
N LEU A 126 15.41 -8.32 20.30
CA LEU A 126 14.45 -8.56 21.35
C LEU A 126 13.93 -10.01 21.30
N PRO A 127 13.90 -10.71 22.45
CA PRO A 127 13.32 -12.05 22.53
C PRO A 127 11.79 -12.05 22.41
N SER A 128 11.13 -10.99 22.88
CA SER A 128 9.68 -10.78 22.83
C SER A 128 9.32 -9.30 22.71
N LEU A 129 8.06 -9.02 22.39
CA LEU A 129 7.48 -7.68 22.43
C LEU A 129 6.46 -7.61 23.56
N ASP A 130 6.75 -6.78 24.58
CA ASP A 130 5.91 -6.70 25.78
C ASP A 130 5.11 -5.39 25.88
N LYS A 131 5.40 -4.42 25.01
CA LYS A 131 4.76 -3.09 25.00
C LYS A 131 4.63 -2.51 23.59
N PRO A 132 3.71 -1.56 23.38
CA PRO A 132 3.68 -0.74 22.17
C PRO A 132 4.96 0.08 21.99
N GLY A 133 5.23 0.50 20.76
CA GLY A 133 6.40 1.31 20.44
C GLY A 133 6.85 1.22 18.98
N TRP A 134 8.00 1.83 18.71
CA TRP A 134 8.66 1.79 17.41
C TRP A 134 9.77 0.74 17.40
N TYR A 135 9.65 -0.24 16.50
CA TYR A 135 10.59 -1.34 16.31
C TYR A 135 11.09 -1.42 14.87
N SER A 136 12.20 -2.14 14.69
CA SER A 136 12.73 -2.51 13.38
C SER A 136 12.70 -4.02 13.17
N GLN A 137 12.57 -4.46 11.92
CA GLN A 137 12.53 -5.87 11.51
C GLN A 137 11.38 -6.66 12.16
N GLY A 138 11.70 -7.79 12.80
CA GLY A 138 10.72 -8.65 13.47
C GLY A 138 9.94 -9.61 12.57
N ASN A 139 8.85 -10.12 13.14
CA ASN A 139 8.01 -11.15 12.53
C ASN A 139 6.57 -11.08 13.04
N TRP A 140 5.63 -11.55 12.22
CA TRP A 140 4.20 -11.50 12.55
C TRP A 140 3.78 -12.34 13.78
N PRO A 141 4.39 -13.51 14.11
CA PRO A 141 3.98 -14.26 15.30
C PRO A 141 4.29 -13.51 16.60
N HIS A 142 5.47 -12.90 16.73
CA HIS A 142 5.80 -12.09 17.90
C HIS A 142 4.91 -10.84 18.00
N LEU A 143 4.60 -10.20 16.87
CA LEU A 143 3.61 -9.11 16.84
C LEU A 143 2.23 -9.60 17.30
N HIS A 144 1.82 -10.79 16.88
CA HIS A 144 0.52 -11.35 17.26
C HIS A 144 0.40 -11.59 18.77
N GLU A 145 1.47 -12.03 19.44
CA GLU A 145 1.49 -12.15 20.91
C GLU A 145 1.39 -10.79 21.61
N LEU A 146 2.05 -9.74 21.08
CA LEU A 146 1.85 -8.37 21.58
C LEU A 146 0.39 -7.94 21.40
N LEU A 147 -0.22 -8.20 20.24
CA LEU A 147 -1.63 -7.85 19.97
C LEU A 147 -2.61 -8.56 20.91
N LYS A 148 -2.35 -9.84 21.27
CA LYS A 148 -3.15 -10.55 22.27
C LYS A 148 -3.13 -9.82 23.61
N THR A 149 -1.93 -9.41 24.04
CA THR A 149 -1.73 -8.68 25.30
C THR A 149 -2.42 -7.32 25.27
N MET A 150 -2.23 -6.54 24.20
CA MET A 150 -2.81 -5.19 24.05
C MET A 150 -4.34 -5.21 23.96
N THR A 151 -4.92 -6.19 23.28
CA THR A 151 -6.37 -6.27 23.07
C THR A 151 -7.11 -7.07 24.14
N GLY A 152 -6.39 -7.83 24.97
CA GLY A 152 -6.96 -8.78 25.92
C GLY A 152 -7.74 -9.93 25.25
N LYS A 153 -7.53 -10.17 23.95
CA LYS A 153 -8.24 -11.19 23.17
C LYS A 153 -7.30 -12.35 22.85
N PRO A 154 -7.76 -13.61 22.98
CA PRO A 154 -6.94 -14.76 22.62
C PRO A 154 -6.66 -14.80 21.11
N GLU A 155 -7.59 -14.30 20.29
CA GLU A 155 -7.50 -14.29 18.83
C GLU A 155 -7.82 -12.88 18.30
N PRO A 156 -6.85 -11.94 18.33
CA PRO A 156 -7.04 -10.61 17.79
C PRO A 156 -7.20 -10.67 16.27
N LYS A 157 -8.27 -10.06 15.75
CA LYS A 157 -8.50 -9.90 14.31
C LYS A 157 -7.76 -8.67 13.80
N VAL A 158 -7.09 -8.81 12.67
CA VAL A 158 -6.33 -7.74 12.02
C VAL A 158 -6.90 -7.49 10.63
N VAL A 159 -7.08 -6.21 10.29
CA VAL A 159 -7.33 -5.74 8.93
C VAL A 159 -6.08 -5.02 8.46
N TYR A 160 -5.50 -5.46 7.35
CA TYR A 160 -4.22 -4.97 6.84
C TYR A 160 -4.40 -4.33 5.46
N PHE A 161 -3.95 -3.09 5.35
CA PHE A 161 -4.01 -2.30 4.12
C PHE A 161 -2.65 -2.34 3.44
N GLY A 162 -2.63 -2.57 2.13
CA GLY A 162 -1.39 -2.56 1.36
C GLY A 162 -1.62 -2.57 -0.14
N ASP A 163 -0.57 -2.22 -0.88
CA ASP A 163 -0.54 -2.05 -2.33
C ASP A 163 0.24 -3.18 -3.03
N SER A 164 1.03 -3.96 -2.28
CA SER A 164 1.83 -5.03 -2.88
C SER A 164 1.14 -6.38 -2.78
N MET A 165 0.77 -6.95 -3.93
CA MET A 165 0.26 -8.33 -3.97
C MET A 165 1.27 -9.34 -3.38
N ARG A 166 2.57 -9.12 -3.63
CA ARG A 166 3.65 -10.03 -3.22
C ARG A 166 4.08 -9.82 -1.78
N SER A 167 4.24 -8.57 -1.36
CA SER A 167 4.83 -8.24 -0.05
C SER A 167 3.78 -8.07 1.04
N ASP A 168 2.54 -7.76 0.67
CA ASP A 168 1.46 -7.44 1.61
C ASP A 168 0.31 -8.43 1.53
N MET A 169 -0.44 -8.46 0.43
CA MET A 169 -1.72 -9.18 0.37
C MET A 169 -1.56 -10.70 0.50
N PHE A 170 -0.80 -11.32 -0.40
CA PHE A 170 -0.53 -12.76 -0.36
C PHE A 170 -0.03 -13.23 1.01
N PRO A 171 1.04 -12.64 1.58
CA PRO A 171 1.60 -13.14 2.83
C PRO A 171 0.73 -12.84 4.06
N ALA A 172 0.12 -11.66 4.17
CA ALA A 172 -0.75 -11.33 5.31
C ALA A 172 -1.99 -12.24 5.35
N SER A 173 -2.60 -12.49 4.19
CA SER A 173 -3.74 -13.40 4.07
C SER A 173 -3.33 -14.86 4.28
N SER A 174 -2.21 -15.30 3.69
CA SER A 174 -1.82 -16.72 3.70
C SER A 174 -1.19 -17.17 5.01
N PHE A 175 -0.29 -16.37 5.59
CA PHE A 175 0.43 -16.72 6.82
C PHE A 175 -0.23 -16.13 8.06
N GLY A 176 -0.52 -14.82 8.05
CA GLY A 176 -1.12 -14.13 9.19
C GLY A 176 -2.62 -14.39 9.37
N LYS A 177 -3.30 -14.90 8.33
CA LYS A 177 -4.77 -15.04 8.28
C LYS A 177 -5.50 -13.73 8.54
N TRP A 178 -4.89 -12.61 8.14
CA TRP A 178 -5.46 -11.28 8.29
C TRP A 178 -6.49 -11.02 7.21
N GLU A 179 -7.47 -10.17 7.51
CA GLU A 179 -8.34 -9.57 6.51
C GLU A 179 -7.53 -8.51 5.76
N THR A 180 -7.59 -8.49 4.43
CA THR A 180 -6.69 -7.66 3.61
C THR A 180 -7.47 -6.71 2.73
N VAL A 181 -7.11 -5.43 2.77
CA VAL A 181 -7.68 -4.40 1.89
C VAL A 181 -6.60 -3.97 0.92
N MET A 182 -6.78 -4.29 -0.35
CA MET A 182 -5.83 -3.92 -1.39
C MET A 182 -6.08 -2.47 -1.82
N ILE A 183 -5.03 -1.66 -1.81
CA ILE A 183 -5.02 -0.33 -2.41
C ILE A 183 -4.64 -0.47 -3.89
N VAL A 184 -5.51 -0.02 -4.80
CA VAL A 184 -5.36 -0.18 -6.25
C VAL A 184 -5.68 1.13 -6.97
N GLU A 185 -4.68 2.00 -7.11
CA GLU A 185 -4.84 3.32 -7.73
C GLU A 185 -5.34 3.23 -9.18
N GLU A 186 -5.02 2.15 -9.91
CA GLU A 186 -5.47 1.90 -11.28
C GLU A 186 -7.00 1.87 -11.42
N MET A 187 -7.74 1.66 -10.33
CA MET A 187 -9.20 1.78 -10.32
C MET A 187 -9.66 3.18 -10.76
N GLU A 188 -8.92 4.25 -10.40
CA GLU A 188 -9.30 5.62 -10.75
C GLU A 188 -9.22 5.89 -12.26
N GLY A 189 -8.26 5.28 -12.96
CA GLY A 189 -8.19 5.34 -14.42
C GLY A 189 -9.31 4.58 -15.12
N GLU A 190 -10.00 3.70 -14.39
CA GLU A 190 -11.06 2.82 -14.88
C GLU A 190 -12.45 3.30 -14.43
N GLY A 191 -12.65 4.61 -14.42
CA GLY A 191 -13.97 5.21 -14.18
C GLY A 191 -14.44 5.14 -12.72
N VAL A 192 -13.56 4.80 -11.77
CA VAL A 192 -13.83 4.98 -10.35
C VAL A 192 -13.54 6.44 -9.96
N PRO A 193 -14.50 7.19 -9.42
CA PRO A 193 -14.29 8.59 -9.08
C PRO A 193 -13.32 8.71 -7.91
N LYS A 194 -12.42 9.71 -7.96
CA LYS A 194 -11.65 10.14 -6.80
C LYS A 194 -12.58 10.52 -5.64
N SER A 195 -12.14 10.26 -4.41
CA SER A 195 -12.86 10.66 -3.20
C SER A 195 -12.99 12.19 -3.14
N ASP A 196 -14.03 12.69 -2.47
CA ASP A 196 -14.19 14.14 -2.30
C ASP A 196 -13.10 14.73 -1.41
N ALA A 197 -12.57 13.94 -0.47
CA ALA A 197 -11.42 14.28 0.35
C ALA A 197 -10.11 14.39 -0.46
N ALA A 198 -9.93 13.57 -1.50
CA ALA A 198 -8.80 13.69 -2.43
C ALA A 198 -8.83 15.01 -3.20
N LYS A 199 -10.02 15.37 -3.71
CA LYS A 199 -10.23 16.58 -4.52
C LYS A 199 -10.01 17.86 -3.71
N SER A 200 -10.46 17.88 -2.45
CA SER A 200 -10.26 19.04 -1.57
C SER A 200 -8.79 19.23 -1.22
N ASN A 201 -8.04 18.14 -1.04
CA ASN A 201 -6.59 18.18 -0.82
C ASN A 201 -5.83 18.75 -2.02
N GLU A 202 -6.12 18.29 -3.24
CA GLU A 202 -5.50 18.83 -4.46
C GLU A 202 -5.73 20.35 -4.58
N ALA A 203 -6.94 20.82 -4.25
CA ALA A 203 -7.27 22.24 -4.29
C ALA A 203 -6.55 23.09 -3.21
N GLN A 204 -6.15 22.50 -2.08
CA GLN A 204 -5.41 23.19 -1.02
C GLN A 204 -3.90 23.23 -1.27
N VAL A 205 -3.37 22.23 -2.00
CA VAL A 205 -1.93 22.13 -2.30
C VAL A 205 -1.53 23.06 -3.44
N GLU A 206 -2.42 23.48 -4.35
CA GLU A 206 -2.09 24.48 -5.39
C GLU A 206 -1.81 25.87 -4.78
N PRO A 207 -0.55 26.36 -4.78
CA PRO A 207 -0.28 27.77 -4.53
C PRO A 207 -0.52 28.54 -5.84
N LEU A 208 -1.09 29.74 -5.75
CA LEU A 208 -1.34 30.64 -6.88
C LEU A 208 -0.07 31.14 -7.62
N GLU A 209 1.09 30.54 -7.40
CA GLU A 209 2.37 30.97 -7.97
C GLU A 209 3.03 29.88 -8.80
N LYS A 210 2.96 30.09 -10.13
CA LYS A 210 3.72 29.42 -11.19
C LYS A 210 3.64 27.90 -11.17
N LYS A 211 2.65 27.38 -11.92
CA LYS A 211 2.76 26.11 -12.65
C LYS A 211 4.21 25.92 -13.07
N GLY A 212 4.89 24.96 -12.45
CA GLY A 212 6.22 24.59 -12.89
C GLY A 212 6.12 24.20 -14.36
N LYS A 213 7.08 24.61 -15.19
CA LYS A 213 7.16 24.32 -16.65
C LYS A 213 7.05 22.83 -17.03
N PHE A 214 6.88 21.92 -16.07
CA PHE A 214 6.74 20.49 -16.26
C PHE A 214 5.28 20.01 -16.32
N GLU A 215 4.30 20.73 -15.75
CA GLU A 215 2.88 20.36 -15.90
C GLU A 215 2.32 20.67 -17.30
N GLU A 216 2.97 21.56 -18.06
CA GLU A 216 2.61 21.85 -19.45
C GLU A 216 2.90 20.69 -20.42
N GLN A 217 3.55 19.59 -19.97
CA GLN A 217 3.89 18.45 -20.82
C GLN A 217 2.92 17.26 -20.68
N GLY A 218 1.60 17.48 -20.63
CA GLY A 218 0.60 16.47 -20.99
C GLY A 218 0.74 15.07 -20.36
N MET A 219 1.39 14.93 -19.20
CA MET A 219 1.56 13.66 -18.52
C MET A 219 0.19 13.25 -17.98
N LYS A 220 -0.26 12.07 -18.40
CA LYS A 220 -1.48 11.46 -17.89
C LYS A 220 -1.32 11.19 -16.38
N SER A 221 -2.44 11.18 -15.66
CA SER A 221 -2.48 10.70 -14.28
C SER A 221 -1.72 9.36 -14.15
N PRO A 222 -0.95 9.11 -13.07
CA PRO A 222 -0.32 7.82 -12.83
C PRO A 222 -1.31 6.64 -12.89
N SER A 223 -2.54 6.87 -12.48
CA SER A 223 -3.62 5.88 -12.51
C SER A 223 -4.26 5.67 -13.89
N ALA A 224 -3.89 6.45 -14.92
CA ALA A 224 -4.54 6.38 -16.22
C ALA A 224 -4.28 5.05 -16.94
N ILE A 225 -5.31 4.54 -17.64
CA ILE A 225 -5.21 3.32 -18.43
C ILE A 225 -4.11 3.45 -19.49
N SER A 226 -3.30 2.39 -19.59
CA SER A 226 -2.23 2.31 -20.56
C SER A 226 -2.77 2.14 -21.98
N ASN A 227 -2.36 3.03 -22.89
CA ASN A 227 -2.65 2.87 -24.32
C ASN A 227 -1.91 1.68 -24.94
N GLN A 228 -0.82 1.22 -24.31
CA GLN A 228 0.04 0.15 -24.84
C GLN A 228 -0.28 -1.22 -24.23
N TRP A 229 -0.59 -1.25 -22.94
CA TRP A 229 -0.74 -2.47 -22.16
C TRP A 229 -2.20 -2.77 -21.80
N GLY A 230 -3.11 -1.85 -22.09
CA GLY A 230 -4.53 -2.02 -21.81
C GLY A 230 -4.86 -1.86 -20.32
N SER A 231 -5.95 -2.52 -19.93
CA SER A 231 -6.49 -2.49 -18.57
C SER A 231 -5.65 -3.32 -17.61
N TYR A 232 -5.53 -2.84 -16.36
CA TYR A 232 -4.92 -3.60 -15.27
C TYR A 232 -5.77 -4.81 -14.84
N PHE A 233 -7.09 -4.78 -15.11
CA PHE A 233 -8.05 -5.77 -14.61
C PHE A 233 -8.48 -6.80 -15.65
N VAL A 234 -8.63 -6.39 -16.92
CA VAL A 234 -9.11 -7.26 -18.01
C VAL A 234 -8.19 -7.19 -19.21
N ASP A 235 -7.78 -8.35 -19.71
CA ASP A 235 -7.08 -8.50 -20.96
C ASP A 235 -8.06 -8.82 -22.10
N VAL A 236 -7.83 -8.23 -23.27
CA VAL A 236 -8.67 -8.39 -24.46
C VAL A 236 -7.86 -9.09 -25.53
N HIS A 237 -8.22 -10.34 -25.84
CA HIS A 237 -7.52 -11.14 -26.84
C HIS A 237 -8.38 -11.28 -28.11
N GLN A 238 -7.87 -10.77 -29.22
CA GLN A 238 -8.40 -11.01 -30.56
C GLN A 238 -7.92 -12.37 -31.07
N SER A 239 -8.85 -13.31 -31.25
CA SER A 239 -8.52 -14.60 -31.86
C SER A 239 -8.28 -14.39 -33.35
N GLY A 240 -7.07 -14.69 -33.82
CA GLY A 240 -6.68 -14.45 -35.22
C GLY A 240 -7.57 -15.20 -36.21
N GLY A 241 -8.56 -14.50 -36.77
CA GLY A 241 -9.39 -14.98 -37.87
C GLY A 241 -10.91 -14.78 -37.74
N GLY A 242 -11.43 -14.29 -36.61
CA GLY A 242 -12.86 -13.98 -36.44
C GLY A 242 -13.10 -12.78 -35.54
N ASP A 243 -14.26 -12.13 -35.70
CA ASP A 243 -14.71 -10.93 -34.96
C ASP A 243 -15.00 -11.17 -33.46
N GLU A 244 -14.63 -12.34 -32.90
CA GLU A 244 -14.88 -12.67 -31.49
C GLU A 244 -13.71 -12.24 -30.60
N GLU A 245 -13.89 -11.09 -29.94
CA GLU A 245 -13.02 -10.61 -28.86
C GLU A 245 -13.26 -11.41 -27.57
N SER A 246 -12.23 -12.10 -27.08
CA SER A 246 -12.32 -12.83 -25.81
C SER A 246 -11.74 -11.99 -24.67
N GLN A 247 -12.53 -11.72 -23.63
CA GLN A 247 -12.12 -10.92 -22.48
C GLN A 247 -11.81 -11.80 -21.27
N LYS A 248 -10.58 -11.72 -20.75
CA LYS A 248 -10.09 -12.53 -19.62
C LYS A 248 -9.64 -11.64 -18.47
N LEU A 249 -9.78 -12.13 -17.24
CA LEU A 249 -9.19 -11.44 -16.09
C LEU A 249 -7.66 -11.50 -16.18
N THR A 250 -7.00 -10.38 -15.90
CA THR A 250 -5.54 -10.35 -15.79
C THR A 250 -5.09 -11.19 -14.60
N TRP A 251 -3.80 -11.55 -14.59
CA TRP A 251 -3.19 -12.19 -13.43
C TRP A 251 -3.32 -11.33 -12.16
N CYS A 252 -3.15 -10.01 -12.29
CA CYS A 252 -3.30 -9.06 -11.20
C CYS A 252 -4.72 -9.10 -10.60
N CYS A 253 -5.75 -9.02 -11.44
CA CYS A 253 -7.14 -9.10 -10.99
C CYS A 253 -7.46 -10.44 -10.33
N HIS A 254 -6.98 -11.55 -10.90
CA HIS A 254 -7.13 -12.87 -10.28
C HIS A 254 -6.49 -12.91 -8.88
N CYS A 255 -5.28 -12.36 -8.73
CA CYS A 255 -4.62 -12.31 -7.43
C CYS A 255 -5.36 -11.41 -6.44
N ILE A 256 -5.90 -10.26 -6.87
CA ILE A 256 -6.71 -9.38 -6.02
C ILE A 256 -7.90 -10.16 -5.44
N HIS A 257 -8.68 -10.83 -6.29
CA HIS A 257 -9.84 -11.62 -5.86
C HIS A 257 -9.47 -12.78 -4.92
N LYS A 258 -8.27 -13.33 -5.06
CA LYS A 258 -7.83 -14.52 -4.29
C LYS A 258 -7.25 -14.17 -2.93
N TYR A 259 -6.51 -13.07 -2.82
CA TYR A 259 -5.70 -12.74 -1.65
C TYR A 259 -6.15 -11.48 -0.91
N SER A 260 -7.18 -10.80 -1.41
CA SER A 260 -7.76 -9.60 -0.80
C SER A 260 -9.18 -9.87 -0.35
N THR A 261 -9.59 -9.22 0.73
CA THR A 261 -10.99 -9.20 1.20
C THR A 261 -11.82 -8.24 0.36
N MET A 262 -11.25 -7.07 0.04
CA MET A 262 -11.82 -6.05 -0.82
C MET A 262 -10.70 -5.19 -1.43
N ALA A 263 -11.04 -4.37 -2.42
CA ALA A 263 -10.12 -3.42 -3.05
C ALA A 263 -10.72 -2.01 -3.07
N ILE A 264 -9.87 -1.01 -2.82
CA ILE A 264 -10.19 0.42 -2.87
C ILE A 264 -9.08 1.18 -3.59
N PRO A 265 -9.38 2.28 -4.29
CA PRO A 265 -8.34 3.12 -4.90
C PRO A 265 -7.47 3.84 -3.87
N SER A 266 -8.05 4.29 -2.76
CA SER A 266 -7.32 4.93 -1.66
C SER A 266 -8.10 4.82 -0.35
N VAL A 267 -7.41 4.98 0.79
CA VAL A 267 -8.02 5.00 2.13
C VAL A 267 -9.06 6.12 2.27
N GLU A 268 -8.90 7.22 1.54
CA GLU A 268 -9.80 8.37 1.57
C GLU A 268 -11.24 8.01 1.17
N HIS A 269 -11.41 6.96 0.36
CA HIS A 269 -12.73 6.50 -0.05
C HIS A 269 -13.54 5.91 1.11
N ILE A 270 -12.88 5.47 2.18
CA ILE A 270 -13.55 4.83 3.32
C ILE A 270 -13.47 5.64 4.61
N ALA A 271 -12.67 6.71 4.63
CA ALA A 271 -12.36 7.45 5.85
C ALA A 271 -13.58 8.16 6.47
N ASP A 272 -14.53 8.63 5.65
CA ASP A 272 -15.76 9.28 6.11
C ASP A 272 -16.89 8.30 6.46
N LEU A 273 -16.68 6.99 6.27
CA LEU A 273 -17.70 6.00 6.56
C LEU A 273 -17.76 5.65 8.05
N PRO A 274 -18.94 5.29 8.58
CA PRO A 274 -19.06 4.75 9.93
C PRO A 274 -18.16 3.53 10.16
N LEU A 275 -17.57 3.40 11.35
CA LEU A 275 -16.68 2.29 11.68
C LEU A 275 -17.34 0.89 11.63
N ASP A 276 -18.67 0.84 11.68
CA ASP A 276 -19.48 -0.37 11.57
C ASP A 276 -20.07 -0.58 10.16
N TYR A 277 -19.65 0.22 9.18
CA TYR A 277 -20.03 0.06 7.78
C TYR A 277 -19.65 -1.34 7.27
N LYS A 278 -20.55 -1.94 6.49
CA LYS A 278 -20.38 -3.30 5.95
C LYS A 278 -20.02 -3.25 4.48
N PHE A 279 -18.78 -3.61 4.18
CA PHE A 279 -18.31 -3.67 2.80
C PHE A 279 -18.69 -4.98 2.10
N PRO A 280 -19.00 -4.94 0.79
CA PRO A 280 -19.01 -6.14 -0.02
C PRO A 280 -17.60 -6.74 -0.04
N ARG A 281 -17.52 -8.08 -0.02
CA ARG A 281 -16.26 -8.83 -0.02
C ARG A 281 -16.13 -9.64 -1.30
N PHE A 282 -14.89 -9.84 -1.75
CA PHE A 282 -14.59 -10.83 -2.77
C PHE A 282 -15.04 -12.22 -2.29
N SER A 283 -15.64 -12.98 -3.21
CA SER A 283 -16.14 -14.33 -2.95
C SER A 283 -16.26 -15.07 -4.28
N PRO A 284 -15.89 -16.37 -4.33
CA PRO A 284 -16.06 -17.18 -5.53
C PRO A 284 -17.53 -17.38 -5.92
N ASP A 285 -18.45 -17.22 -4.97
CA ASP A 285 -19.90 -17.41 -5.16
C ASP A 285 -20.61 -16.13 -5.62
N LYS A 286 -19.88 -15.03 -5.76
CA LYS A 286 -20.42 -13.72 -6.15
C LYS A 286 -19.85 -13.27 -7.50
N PRO A 287 -20.53 -12.36 -8.21
CA PRO A 287 -19.97 -11.77 -9.43
C PRO A 287 -18.59 -11.18 -9.18
N CYS A 288 -17.70 -11.28 -10.17
CA CYS A 288 -16.32 -10.76 -10.09
C CYS A 288 -16.24 -9.23 -9.91
N THR A 289 -17.35 -8.52 -10.04
CA THR A 289 -17.50 -7.09 -9.75
C THR A 289 -17.77 -6.80 -8.27
N THR A 290 -18.09 -7.81 -7.45
CA THR A 290 -18.28 -7.63 -6.01
C THR A 290 -16.95 -7.53 -5.29
N GLY A 291 -16.83 -6.67 -4.28
CA GLY A 291 -15.62 -6.52 -3.47
C GLY A 291 -14.76 -5.31 -3.82
N TYR A 292 -15.13 -4.58 -4.88
CA TYR A 292 -14.57 -3.27 -5.19
C TYR A 292 -15.43 -2.17 -4.55
N TYR A 293 -14.77 -1.17 -3.96
CA TYR A 293 -15.43 0.00 -3.39
C TYR A 293 -14.71 1.28 -3.85
N PRO A 294 -15.42 2.38 -4.19
CA PRO A 294 -16.88 2.57 -4.12
C PRO A 294 -17.66 1.87 -5.23
N ARG A 295 -17.00 1.50 -6.34
CA ARG A 295 -17.58 0.75 -7.45
C ARG A 295 -16.50 -0.06 -8.18
N PRO A 296 -16.88 -1.03 -9.02
CA PRO A 296 -15.94 -1.82 -9.80
C PRO A 296 -15.33 -1.01 -10.97
N PRO A 297 -14.10 -1.35 -11.41
CA PRO A 297 -13.50 -0.84 -12.65
C PRO A 297 -14.37 -1.03 -13.90
N ASP A 298 -14.33 -0.06 -14.82
CA ASP A 298 -15.09 -0.06 -16.08
C ASP A 298 -14.85 -1.30 -16.94
N SER A 299 -13.60 -1.76 -17.06
CA SER A 299 -13.29 -2.96 -17.86
C SER A 299 -13.96 -4.22 -17.31
N LEU A 300 -14.05 -4.36 -15.98
CA LEU A 300 -14.72 -5.49 -15.33
C LEU A 300 -16.23 -5.44 -15.53
N LEU A 301 -16.82 -4.23 -15.52
CA LEU A 301 -18.25 -4.06 -15.78
C LEU A 301 -18.60 -4.43 -17.23
N LYS A 302 -17.86 -3.88 -18.20
CA LYS A 302 -18.03 -4.20 -19.63
C LYS A 302 -17.92 -5.70 -19.89
N ARG A 303 -16.96 -6.36 -19.25
CA ARG A 303 -16.79 -7.81 -19.34
C ARG A 303 -17.98 -8.58 -18.75
N CYS A 304 -18.53 -8.10 -17.64
CA CYS A 304 -19.69 -8.75 -17.02
C CYS A 304 -20.93 -8.61 -17.89
N GLU A 305 -21.13 -7.43 -18.51
CA GLU A 305 -22.23 -7.17 -19.47
C GLU A 305 -22.12 -8.02 -20.73
N SER A 306 -20.90 -8.28 -21.24
CA SER A 306 -20.72 -9.16 -22.40
C SER A 306 -20.99 -10.65 -22.12
N MET A 307 -21.05 -11.04 -20.84
CA MET A 307 -21.28 -12.43 -20.42
C MET A 307 -22.73 -12.72 -20.00
N SER A 308 -23.57 -11.68 -19.85
CA SER A 308 -24.98 -11.76 -19.47
C SER A 308 -25.90 -11.78 -20.68
#